data_AF-A0A3C0S6N0-F1
#
_entry.id   AF-A0A3C0S6N0-F1
#
_cell.length_a   1.000
_cell.length_b   1.000
_cell.length_c   1.000
_cell.angle_alpha   90.00
_cell.angle_beta   90.00
_cell.angle_gamma   90.00
#
_symmetry.space_group_name_H-M   'P 1'
#
loop_
_entity.id
_entity.type
_entity.pdbx_description
1 polymer ?
#
loop_
_entity_poly.entity_id
_entity_poly.type
_entity_poly.pdbx_seq_one_letter_code
_entity_poly.pdbx_strand_id
1 'polypeptide(L)' 'TMADDKPTFEAFLKPVYRFMNETTDRVPMSDWTYTDRPKRAGFKARSVVGGYFIKMLEEKLGKAK' A
#
# COMPACT_ATOMS: atom_id res chain seq x y z
N THR A 1 -1.37 -11.88 6.30
CA THR A 1 -1.30 -10.57 5.60
C THR A 1 0.10 -10.37 5.04
N MET A 2 0.46 -9.15 4.56
CA MET A 2 1.77 -8.85 3.97
C MET A 2 2.97 -9.31 4.82
N ALA A 3 2.83 -9.46 6.15
CA ALA A 3 3.74 -10.20 7.03
C ALA A 3 3.02 -10.61 8.33
N ASP A 4 3.60 -11.58 9.05
CA ASP A 4 3.07 -12.08 10.33
C ASP A 4 3.55 -11.24 11.53
N ASP A 5 4.77 -10.71 11.47
CA ASP A 5 5.32 -9.83 12.49
C ASP A 5 5.28 -8.34 12.07
N LYS A 6 5.22 -7.47 13.07
CA LYS A 6 5.13 -6.01 12.87
C LYS A 6 6.38 -5.43 12.20
N PRO A 7 7.62 -5.76 12.61
CA PRO A 7 8.83 -5.26 11.93
C PRO A 7 8.85 -5.53 10.43
N THR A 8 8.57 -6.77 10.01
CA THR A 8 8.56 -7.17 8.60
C THR A 8 7.41 -6.48 7.86
N PHE A 9 6.24 -6.36 8.48
CA PHE A 9 5.12 -5.62 7.91
C PHE A 9 5.49 -4.15 7.62
N GLU A 10 6.09 -3.47 8.60
CA GLU A 10 6.53 -2.08 8.46
C GLU A 10 7.60 -1.93 7.38
N ALA A 11 8.51 -2.90 7.23
CA ALA A 11 9.51 -2.89 6.17
C ALA A 11 8.88 -2.87 4.77
N PHE A 12 7.82 -3.66 4.54
CA PHE A 12 7.06 -3.64 3.28
C PHE A 12 6.22 -2.38 3.11
N LEU A 13 5.66 -1.82 4.19
CA LEU A 13 4.79 -0.64 4.12
C LEU A 13 5.56 0.67 3.92
N LYS A 14 6.76 0.80 4.49
CA LYS A 14 7.60 2.00 4.41
C LYS A 14 7.76 2.59 2.99
N PRO A 15 8.16 1.83 1.95
CA PRO A 15 8.31 2.37 0.61
C PRO A 15 6.97 2.84 0.01
N VAL A 16 5.86 2.15 0.32
CA VAL A 16 4.52 2.53 -0.13
C VAL A 16 4.08 3.85 0.51
N TYR A 17 4.28 3.99 1.82
CA TYR A 17 4.02 5.25 2.54
C TYR A 17 4.88 6.39 1.98
N ARG A 18 6.17 6.14 1.79
CA ARG A 18 7.11 7.11 1.23
C ARG A 18 6.68 7.58 -0.15
N PHE A 19 6.31 6.67 -1.04
CA PHE A 19 5.77 7.00 -2.36
C PHE A 19 4.55 7.92 -2.23
N MET A 20 3.56 7.58 -1.38
CA MET A 20 2.35 8.40 -1.24
C MET A 20 2.62 9.78 -0.65
N ASN A 21 3.66 9.90 0.18
CA ASN A 21 4.05 11.16 0.79
C ASN A 21 4.86 12.06 -0.16
N GLU A 22 5.68 11.48 -1.03
CA GLU A 22 6.62 12.22 -1.88
C GLU A 22 6.15 12.35 -3.35
N THR A 23 5.17 11.55 -3.78
CA THR A 23 4.74 11.54 -5.18
C THR A 23 4.13 12.86 -5.63
N THR A 24 4.64 13.39 -6.74
CA THR A 24 4.03 14.53 -7.44
C THR A 24 2.93 14.09 -8.40
N ASP A 25 2.77 12.78 -8.61
CA ASP A 25 1.77 12.25 -9.51
C ASP A 25 0.38 12.49 -8.92
N ARG A 26 -0.49 13.16 -9.68
CA ARG A 26 -1.90 13.38 -9.29
C ARG A 26 -2.76 12.14 -9.52
N VAL A 27 -2.22 10.97 -9.16
CA VAL A 27 -2.87 9.66 -9.24
C VAL A 27 -2.79 9.02 -7.85
N PRO A 28 -3.70 9.40 -6.93
CA PRO A 28 -3.68 8.90 -5.56
C PRO A 28 -3.96 7.39 -5.54
N MET A 29 -3.23 6.68 -4.67
CA MET A 29 -3.41 5.24 -4.47
C MET A 29 -3.29 4.45 -5.77
N SER A 30 -2.24 4.75 -6.56
CA SER A 30 -1.95 4.06 -7.82
C SER A 30 -1.79 2.55 -7.62
N ASP A 31 -2.21 1.81 -8.63
CA ASP A 31 -2.10 0.35 -8.74
C ASP A 31 -0.65 -0.14 -8.89
N TRP A 32 0.19 0.63 -9.58
CA TRP A 32 1.60 0.30 -9.77
C TRP A 32 2.50 1.48 -9.40
N THR A 33 3.26 1.32 -8.32
CA THR A 33 4.16 2.34 -7.75
C THR A 33 5.60 1.87 -7.81
N TYR A 34 6.53 2.80 -8.04
CA TYR A 34 7.95 2.51 -7.82
C TYR A 34 8.29 2.66 -6.33
N THR A 35 9.15 1.77 -5.82
CA THR A 35 9.59 1.76 -4.42
C THR A 35 10.83 2.63 -4.19
N ASP A 36 11.53 2.98 -5.26
CA ASP A 36 12.81 3.70 -5.27
C ASP A 36 12.68 5.16 -5.75
N ARG A 37 11.54 5.56 -6.31
CA ARG A 37 11.30 6.90 -6.84
C ARG A 37 9.82 7.32 -6.73
N PRO A 38 9.53 8.63 -6.67
CA PRO A 38 8.19 9.17 -6.45
C PRO A 38 7.37 9.20 -7.76
N LYS A 39 7.36 8.10 -8.52
CA LYS A 39 6.59 7.96 -9.76
C LYS A 39 5.77 6.68 -9.75
N ARG A 40 4.56 6.74 -10.30
CA ARG A 40 3.80 5.54 -10.65
C ARG A 40 4.34 4.93 -11.93
N ALA A 41 4.12 3.64 -12.10
CA ALA A 41 4.39 2.93 -13.34
C ALA A 41 3.07 2.66 -14.08
N GLY A 42 3.12 2.64 -15.41
CA GLY A 42 2.06 2.07 -16.25
C GLY A 42 0.64 2.57 -15.97
N PHE A 43 -0.25 1.64 -15.66
CA PHE A 43 -1.71 1.74 -15.67
C PHE A 43 -2.32 2.91 -14.88
N LYS A 44 -3.46 3.42 -15.38
CA LYS A 44 -4.31 4.44 -14.74
C LYS A 44 -5.79 4.04 -14.81
N ALA A 45 -6.09 2.79 -14.44
CA ALA A 45 -7.45 2.30 -14.58
C ALA A 45 -8.31 2.67 -13.35
N ARG A 46 -7.85 2.34 -12.13
CA ARG A 46 -8.58 2.53 -10.86
C ARG A 46 -7.62 2.62 -9.66
N SER A 47 -8.01 3.35 -8.61
CA SER A 47 -7.24 3.41 -7.35
C SER A 47 -7.38 2.11 -6.53
N VAL A 48 -6.30 1.65 -5.92
CA VAL A 48 -6.24 0.40 -5.13
C VAL A 48 -6.42 0.69 -3.65
N VAL A 49 -7.57 1.24 -3.25
CA VAL A 49 -7.79 1.66 -1.85
C VAL A 49 -7.81 0.48 -0.89
N GLY A 50 -8.49 -0.62 -1.26
CA GLY A 50 -8.66 -1.79 -0.39
C GLY A 50 -7.33 -2.47 0.02
N GLY A 51 -6.32 -2.43 -0.86
CA GLY A 51 -5.00 -3.01 -0.56
C GLY A 51 -4.30 -2.36 0.63
N TYR A 52 -4.47 -1.04 0.82
CA TYR A 52 -3.89 -0.32 1.97
C TYR A 52 -4.54 -0.72 3.30
N PHE A 53 -5.81 -1.10 3.27
CA PHE A 53 -6.57 -1.47 4.47
C PHE A 53 -6.51 -2.97 4.78
N ILE A 54 -5.80 -3.77 3.97
CA ILE A 54 -5.85 -5.23 4.06
C ILE A 54 -5.43 -5.77 5.44
N LYS A 55 -4.47 -5.11 6.12
CA LYS A 55 -4.07 -5.52 7.48
C LYS A 55 -5.15 -5.27 8.52
N MET A 56 -5.77 -4.10 8.47
CA MET A 56 -6.90 -3.76 9.34
C MET A 56 -8.11 -4.67 9.08
N LEU A 57 -8.37 -5.00 7.81
CA LEU A 57 -9.46 -5.90 7.42
C LEU A 57 -9.19 -7.35 7.87
N GLU A 58 -7.96 -7.85 7.75
CA GLU A 58 -7.59 -9.18 8.29
C GLU A 58 -7.92 -9.29 9.77
N GLU A 59 -7.52 -8.30 10.57
CA GLU A 59 -7.79 -8.31 12.02
C GLU A 59 -9.29 -8.29 12.32
N LYS A 60 -10.07 -7.49 11.58
CA LYS A 60 -11.52 -7.42 11.77
C LYS A 60 -12.23 -8.72 11.36
N LEU A 61 -11.85 -9.30 10.23
CA LEU A 61 -12.46 -10.53 9.71
C LEU A 61 -12.00 -11.76 10.50
N GLY A 62 -10.76 -11.78 10.97
CA GLY A 62 -10.24 -12.84 11.84
C GLY A 62 -10.89 -12.83 13.22
N LYS A 63 -11.24 -11.64 13.76
CA LYS A 63 -12.03 -11.50 15.01
C LYS A 63 -13.52 -11.80 14.84
N ALA A 64 -14.03 -11.83 13.61
CA ALA A 64 -15.44 -12.11 13.30
C ALA A 64 -15.71 -13.62 13.06
N LYS A 65 -14.67 -14.46 13.12
CA LYS A 65 -14.79 -15.91 13.26
C LYS A 65 -14.76 -16.30 14.73
#